data_AF-A0A4S5BTJ5-F1
#
_entry.id   AF-A0A4S5BTJ5-F1
#
_cell.length_a   1.000
_cell.length_b   1.000
_cell.length_c   1.000
_cell.angle_alpha   90.00
_cell.angle_beta   90.00
_cell.angle_gamma   90.00
#
_symmetry.space_group_name_H-M   'P 1'
#
loop_
_entity.id
_entity.type
_entity.pdbx_description
1 polymer ?
#
loop_
_entity_poly.entity_id
_entity_poly.type
_entity_poly.pdbx_seq_one_letter_code
_entity_poly.pdbx_strand_id
1 'polypeptide(L)' 'MHKDQKYEPPSNCYQGVELRLNPGIDPERLRAFTLPSRVGDQLHYPDGRIEAFPYPSKEAKP' A
#
# COMPACT_ATOMS: atom_id res chain seq x y z
N MET A 1 -25.89 -5.25 2.05
CA MET A 1 -24.72 -5.39 1.17
C MET A 1 -24.43 -4.02 0.57
N HIS A 2 -23.53 -3.25 1.17
CA HIS A 2 -23.10 -1.99 0.55
C HIS A 2 -22.18 -2.38 -0.61
N LYS A 3 -22.57 -2.00 -1.83
CA LYS A 3 -21.68 -2.12 -2.99
C LYS A 3 -20.51 -1.21 -2.69
N ASP A 4 -19.30 -1.77 -2.64
CA ASP A 4 -18.06 -1.01 -2.67
C ASP A 4 -18.00 -0.27 -4.01
N GLN A 5 -18.65 0.89 -4.08
CA GLN A 5 -18.55 1.78 -5.23
C GLN A 5 -17.10 2.26 -5.27
N LYS A 6 -16.33 1.77 -6.24
CA LYS A 6 -15.00 2.30 -6.54
C LYS A 6 -15.16 3.80 -6.78
N TYR A 7 -14.38 4.59 -6.05
CA TYR A 7 -14.30 6.02 -6.28
C TYR A 7 -13.76 6.27 -7.70
N GLU A 8 -14.53 6.98 -8.51
CA GLU A 8 -14.09 7.49 -9.80
C GLU A 8 -13.91 9.01 -9.69
N PRO A 9 -12.68 9.54 -9.77
CA PRO A 9 -12.46 10.97 -9.70
C PRO A 9 -13.04 11.67 -10.93
N PRO A 10 -13.66 12.86 -10.76
CA PRO A 10 -14.04 13.74 -11.86
C PRO A 10 -12.89 14.02 -12.84
N SER A 11 -13.21 14.25 -14.12
CA SER A 11 -12.21 14.45 -15.19
C SER A 11 -11.32 15.69 -15.01
N ASN A 12 -11.75 16.65 -14.19
CA ASN A 12 -11.02 17.88 -13.86
C ASN A 12 -10.26 17.79 -12.53
N CYS A 13 -10.15 16.62 -11.91
CA CYS A 13 -9.33 16.43 -10.73
C CYS A 13 -7.84 16.58 -11.04
N TYR A 14 -7.09 17.01 -10.03
CA TYR A 14 -5.63 17.01 -10.06
C TYR A 14 -5.11 15.61 -10.38
N GLN A 15 -4.33 15.51 -11.46
CA GLN A 15 -3.82 14.23 -11.97
C GLN A 15 -2.44 13.86 -11.40
N GLY A 16 -1.73 14.81 -10.77
CA GLY A 16 -0.41 14.57 -10.17
C GLY A 16 0.68 14.17 -11.16
N VAL A 17 0.56 14.56 -12.44
CA VAL A 17 1.53 14.25 -13.50
C VAL A 17 2.91 14.90 -13.25
N GLU A 18 2.93 15.97 -12.45
CA GLU A 18 4.12 16.67 -11.98
C GLU A 18 4.80 15.98 -10.81
N LEU A 19 4.09 15.08 -10.09
CA LEU A 19 4.65 14.35 -8.96
C LEU A 19 5.65 13.32 -9.47
N ARG A 20 6.91 13.74 -9.51
CA ARG A 20 8.04 12.89 -9.84
C ARG A 20 8.87 12.65 -8.59
N LEU A 21 9.67 11.59 -8.63
CA LEU A 21 10.69 11.39 -7.61
C LEU A 21 11.63 12.59 -7.62
N ASN A 22 11.92 13.11 -6.41
CA ASN A 22 12.79 14.25 -6.25
C ASN A 22 14.19 13.88 -6.79
N PRO A 23 14.77 14.61 -7.76
CA PRO A 23 15.99 14.19 -8.47
C PRO A 23 17.23 14.04 -7.58
N GLY A 24 17.20 14.51 -6.33
CA GLY A 24 18.29 14.34 -5.35
C GLY A 24 18.09 13.21 -4.34
N ILE A 25 17.01 12.43 -4.44
CA ILE A 25 16.77 11.27 -3.57
C ILE A 25 17.15 10.01 -4.34
N ASP A 26 18.18 9.32 -3.85
CA ASP A 26 18.59 8.03 -4.39
C ASP A 26 17.43 7.01 -4.29
N PRO A 27 17.16 6.22 -5.34
CA PRO A 27 16.19 5.14 -5.31
C PRO A 27 16.31 4.19 -4.12
N GLU A 28 17.51 3.98 -3.58
CA GLU A 28 17.71 3.15 -2.38
C GLU A 28 16.95 3.69 -1.17
N ARG A 29 16.83 5.01 -1.04
CA ARG A 29 16.05 5.65 0.03
C ARG A 29 14.54 5.41 -0.10
N LEU A 30 14.09 4.96 -1.27
CA LEU A 30 12.69 4.66 -1.57
C LEU A 30 12.37 3.17 -1.45
N ARG A 31 13.36 2.30 -1.17
CA ARG A 31 13.11 0.85 -1.01
C ARG A 31 12.00 0.53 0.00
N ALA A 32 11.86 1.35 1.05
CA ALA A 32 10.80 1.17 2.04
C ALA A 32 9.39 1.16 1.41
N PHE A 33 9.15 1.95 0.36
CA PHE A 33 7.87 1.97 -0.36
C PHE A 33 7.60 0.72 -1.20
N THR A 34 8.62 -0.11 -1.42
CA THR A 34 8.49 -1.39 -2.12
C THR A 34 8.26 -2.58 -1.19
N LEU A 35 8.39 -2.38 0.13
CA LEU A 35 8.20 -3.43 1.12
C LEU A 35 6.70 -3.65 1.40
N PRO A 36 6.30 -4.90 1.74
CA PRO A 36 4.94 -5.17 2.14
C PRO A 36 4.61 -4.49 3.47
N SER A 37 3.38 -3.97 3.57
CA SER A 37 2.83 -3.45 4.83
C SER A 37 2.14 -4.57 5.61
N ARG A 38 2.31 -4.60 6.93
CA ARG A 38 1.59 -5.55 7.80
C ARG A 38 0.23 -4.97 8.20
N VAL A 39 -0.84 -5.73 7.94
CA VAL A 39 -2.21 -5.44 8.40
C VAL A 39 -2.74 -6.68 9.10
N GLY A 40 -2.86 -6.65 10.42
CA GLY A 40 -3.18 -7.84 11.21
C GLY A 40 -2.16 -8.96 10.99
N ASP A 41 -2.63 -10.12 10.54
CA ASP A 41 -1.81 -11.28 10.20
C ASP A 41 -1.56 -11.45 8.69
N GLN A 42 -1.63 -10.33 7.95
CA GLN A 42 -1.39 -10.30 6.51
C GLN A 42 -0.28 -9.32 6.14
N LEU A 43 0.47 -9.67 5.10
CA LEU A 43 1.42 -8.84 4.37
C LEU A 43 0.77 -8.39 3.06
N HIS A 44 0.56 -7.08 2.92
CA HIS A 44 0.04 -6.45 1.71
C HIS A 44 1.20 -5.90 0.90
N TYR A 45 1.45 -6.49 -0.26
CA TYR A 45 2.49 -6.06 -1.19
C TYR A 45 1.99 -4.92 -2.09
N PRO A 46 2.88 -4.01 -2.53
CA PRO A 46 2.51 -2.91 -3.43
C PRO A 46 1.94 -3.35 -4.79
N ASP A 47 2.22 -4.59 -5.23
CA ASP A 47 1.69 -5.19 -6.46
C ASP A 47 0.27 -5.76 -6.30
N GLY A 48 -0.32 -5.66 -5.10
CA GLY A 48 -1.65 -6.17 -4.77
C GLY A 48 -1.66 -7.60 -4.24
N ARG A 49 -0.51 -8.29 -4.16
CA ARG A 49 -0.42 -9.61 -3.52
C ARG A 49 -0.67 -9.48 -2.01
N ILE A 50 -1.37 -10.45 -1.45
CA ILE A 50 -1.62 -10.55 -0.01
C ILE A 50 -1.15 -11.92 0.46
N GLU A 51 -0.29 -11.95 1.47
CA GLU A 51 0.24 -13.20 2.06
C GLU A 51 0.00 -13.23 3.56
N ALA A 52 -0.05 -14.42 4.15
CA ALA A 52 -0.08 -14.55 5.61
C ALA A 52 1.26 -14.08 6.19
N PHE A 53 1.20 -13.32 7.29
CA PHE A 53 2.41 -12.97 8.03
C PHE A 53 3.00 -14.25 8.66
N PRO A 54 4.30 -14.51 8.51
CA PRO A 54 4.91 -15.81 8.85
C PRO A 54 4.95 -16.11 10.36
N TYR A 55 4.53 -15.18 11.21
CA TYR A 55 4.46 -15.35 12.65
C TYR A 55 3.04 -15.05 13.15
N PRO A 56 2.45 -15.90 13.99
CA PRO A 56 1.16 -15.59 14.59
C PRO A 56 1.27 -14.26 15.37
N SER A 57 0.29 -13.36 15.20
CA SER A 57 0.11 -12.27 16.15
C SER A 57 0.02 -12.89 17.56
N LYS A 58 0.72 -12.31 18.55
CA LYS A 58 0.70 -12.79 19.94
C LYS A 58 -0.65 -12.55 20.64
N GLU A 59 -1.73 -12.32 19.90
CA GLU A 59 -3.05 -11.99 20.40
C GLU A 59 -4.11 -13.00 19.94
N ALA A 60 -3.82 -14.30 20.08
CA ALA A 60 -4.89 -15.26 20.34
C ALA A 60 -5.28 -15.10 21.82
N LYS A 61 -6.16 -14.14 22.12
CA LYS A 61 -6.78 -14.05 23.44
C LYS A 61 -7.75 -15.23 23.59
N PRO A 62 -7.68 -16.00 24.68
CA PRO A 62 -8.60 -17.12 24.94
C PRO A 62 -10.05 -16.65 25.11
#